data_AF-A0A0J9ESF8-F1
#
_entry.id   AF-A0A0J9ESF8-F1
#
_cell.length_a   1.000
_cell.length_b   1.000
_cell.length_c   1.000
_cell.angle_alpha   90.00
_cell.angle_beta   90.00
_cell.angle_gamma   90.00
#
_symmetry.space_group_name_H-M   'P 1'
#
loop_
_entity.id
_entity.type
_entity.pdbx_description
1 polymer ?
#
loop_
_entity_poly.entity_id
_entity_poly.type
_entity_poly.pdbx_seq_one_letter_code
_entity_poly.pdbx_strand_id
1 'polypeptide(L)' 'SLHKIHFYQKSENLIFLKIIFTCLVHEIDEENHQFQYSVLDIIQVTAEFTLITLFK' A
#
# COMPACT_ATOMS: atom_id res chain seq x y z
N SER A 1 -7.63 -5.09 18.88
CA SER A 1 -7.17 -4.60 20.20
C SER A 1 -6.86 -3.12 20.09
N LEU A 2 -7.33 -2.31 21.04
CA LEU A 2 -7.08 -0.86 21.12
C LEU A 2 -5.58 -0.50 21.01
N HIS A 3 -4.71 -1.33 21.58
CA HIS A 3 -3.26 -1.15 21.51
C HIS A 3 -2.73 -1.13 20.06
N LYS A 4 -3.23 -2.03 19.19
CA LYS A 4 -2.79 -2.08 17.78
C LYS A 4 -3.28 -0.86 17.01
N ILE A 5 -4.51 -0.41 17.27
CA ILE A 5 -5.08 0.78 16.62
C ILE A 5 -4.25 2.02 16.97
N HIS A 6 -4.00 2.24 18.27
CA HIS A 6 -3.17 3.36 18.72
C HIS A 6 -1.73 3.28 18.18
N PHE A 7 -1.16 2.08 18.10
CA PHE A 7 0.17 1.88 17.51
C PHE A 7 0.21 2.29 16.02
N TYR A 8 -0.73 1.79 15.20
CA TYR A 8 -0.76 2.09 13.77
C TYR A 8 -1.18 3.53 13.45
N GLN A 9 -2.04 4.15 14.26
CA GLN A 9 -2.40 5.56 14.10
C GLN A 9 -1.24 6.52 14.39
N LYS A 10 -0.31 6.12 15.28
CA LYS A 10 0.87 6.93 15.61
C LYS A 10 2.03 6.70 14.66
N SER A 11 2.08 5.57 13.96
CA SER A 11 3.13 5.27 13.00
C SER A 11 2.81 5.86 11.62
N GLU A 12 3.70 6.70 11.09
CA GLU A 12 3.62 7.17 9.68
C GLU A 12 4.12 6.13 8.66
N ASN A 13 4.49 4.93 9.12
CA ASN A 13 4.99 3.88 8.24
C ASN A 13 3.85 3.23 7.45
N LEU A 14 4.14 2.94 6.18
CA LEU A 14 3.28 2.14 5.33
C LEU A 14 3.03 0.76 5.94
N ILE A 15 1.77 0.32 5.91
CA ILE A 15 1.30 -0.91 6.55
C ILE A 15 1.54 -2.12 5.63
N PHE A 16 1.51 -1.96 4.30
CA PHE A 16 1.75 -3.07 3.39
C PHE A 16 3.24 -3.34 3.13
N LEU A 17 3.56 -4.62 3.02
CA LEU A 17 4.88 -5.07 2.61
C LEU A 17 5.06 -4.80 1.10
N LYS A 18 6.04 -3.96 0.75
CA LYS A 18 6.36 -3.55 -0.64
C LYS A 18 6.41 -4.71 -1.64
N ILE A 19 6.97 -5.86 -1.22
CA ILE A 19 7.13 -7.05 -2.07
C ILE A 19 5.76 -7.61 -2.47
N ILE A 20 4.86 -7.81 -1.51
CA ILE A 20 3.53 -8.38 -1.77
C ILE A 20 2.72 -7.42 -2.63
N PHE A 21 2.80 -6.11 -2.35
CA PHE A 21 2.12 -5.09 -3.13
C PHE A 21 2.61 -5.05 -4.59
N THR A 22 3.92 -5.17 -4.80
CA THR A 22 4.51 -5.23 -6.14
C THR A 22 4.03 -6.45 -6.92
N CYS A 23 3.99 -7.63 -6.29
CA CYS A 23 3.44 -8.83 -6.92
C CYS A 23 1.97 -8.66 -7.29
N LEU A 24 1.17 -8.05 -6.40
CA LEU A 24 -0.25 -7.79 -6.65
C LEU A 24 -0.46 -6.82 -7.82
N VAL A 25 0.31 -5.73 -7.89
CA VAL A 25 0.25 -4.80 -9.03
C VAL A 25 0.66 -5.49 -10.32
N HIS A 26 1.70 -6.34 -10.30
CA HIS A 26 2.13 -7.10 -11.47
C HIS A 26 1.11 -8.15 -11.93
N GLU A 27 0.39 -8.78 -11.00
CA GLU A 27 -0.69 -9.71 -11.31
C GLU A 27 -1.92 -8.99 -11.90
N ILE A 28 -2.25 -7.80 -11.40
CA ILE A 28 -3.35 -6.97 -11.93
C ILE A 28 -2.99 -6.37 -13.29
N ASP A 29 -1.75 -5.95 -13.48
CA ASP A 29 -1.24 -5.34 -14.72
C ASP A 29 -0.76 -6.40 -15.73
N GLU A 30 -1.42 -7.57 -15.74
CA GLU A 30 -1.10 -8.87 -16.35
C GLU A 30 -0.59 -8.86 -17.81
N GLU A 31 -0.52 -7.71 -18.50
CA GLU A 31 -0.18 -7.61 -19.91
C GLU A 31 0.52 -6.33 -20.39
N ASN A 32 0.70 -5.24 -19.62
CA ASN A 32 1.15 -3.97 -20.22
C ASN A 32 1.93 -3.02 -19.30
N HIS A 33 3.26 -3.15 -19.37
CA HIS A 33 4.33 -2.20 -18.98
C HIS A 33 4.98 -2.44 -17.62
N GLN A 34 6.30 -2.65 -17.65
CA GLN A 34 7.13 -2.56 -16.44
C GLN A 34 6.98 -1.16 -15.82
N PHE A 35 6.24 -1.07 -14.72
CA PHE A 35 6.19 0.15 -13.92
C PHE A 35 7.58 0.45 -13.36
N GLN A 36 7.93 1.74 -13.38
CA GLN A 36 9.09 2.20 -12.61
C GLN A 36 8.84 1.99 -11.12
N TYR A 37 9.90 1.71 -10.37
CA TYR A 37 9.83 1.55 -8.91
C TYR A 37 9.17 2.76 -8.22
N SER A 38 9.41 3.97 -8.72
CA SER A 38 8.77 5.20 -8.25
C SER A 38 7.26 5.19 -8.42
N VAL A 39 6.74 4.59 -9.49
CA VAL A 39 5.29 4.47 -9.73
C VAL A 39 4.68 3.47 -8.75
N LEU A 40 5.35 2.34 -8.51
CA LEU A 40 4.90 1.35 -7.52
C LEU A 40 4.79 1.95 -6.11
N ASP A 41 5.77 2.76 -5.69
CA ASP A 41 5.74 3.45 -4.41
C ASP A 41 4.56 4.44 -4.32
N ILE A 42 4.25 5.17 -5.40
CA ILE A 42 3.10 6.10 -5.45
C ILE A 42 1.77 5.34 -5.36
N ILE A 43 1.62 4.24 -6.11
CA ILE A 43 0.41 3.40 -6.08
C ILE A 43 0.22 2.85 -4.66
N GLN A 44 1.30 2.40 -3.99
CA GLN A 44 1.21 1.89 -2.63
C GLN A 44 0.73 2.96 -1.64
N VAL A 45 1.38 4.14 -1.62
CA VAL A 45 1.00 5.25 -0.74
C VAL A 45 -0.47 5.64 -0.95
N THR A 46 -0.90 5.71 -2.23
CA THR A 46 -2.26 6.09 -2.59
C THR A 46 -3.28 5.04 -2.16
N ALA A 47 -2.98 3.75 -2.36
CA ALA A 47 -3.85 2.66 -1.96
C ALA A 47 -4.02 2.60 -0.44
N GLU A 48 -2.93 2.73 0.32
CA GLU A 48 -2.98 2.76 1.78
C GLU A 48 -3.77 3.95 2.31
N PHE A 49 -3.54 5.14 1.76
CA PHE A 49 -4.28 6.34 2.14
C PHE A 49 -5.78 6.19 1.85
N THR A 50 -6.12 5.62 0.69
CA THR A 50 -7.52 5.36 0.30
C THR A 50 -8.17 4.37 1.27
N LEU A 51 -7.49 3.27 1.62
CA LEU A 51 -7.99 2.28 2.55
C LEU A 51 -8.15 2.84 3.98
N ILE A 52 -7.18 3.61 4.47
CA ILE A 52 -7.27 4.29 5.76
C ILE A 52 -8.48 5.23 5.78
N THR A 53 -8.72 5.95 4.68
CA THR A 53 -9.86 6.87 4.57
C THR A 53 -11.19 6.12 4.49
N LEU A 54 -11.24 4.98 3.78
CA LEU A 54 -12.45 4.18 3.61
C LEU A 54 -12.90 3.50 4.90
N PHE A 55 -11.96 3.03 5.72
CA PHE A 55 -12.24 2.33 6.98
C PHE A 55 -12.26 3.25 8.21
N LYS A 56 -12.21 4.57 8.00
CA LYS A 56 -12.37 5.57 9.05
C LYS A 56 -13.84 5.71 9.46
#